data_AF-A0A0F9LN60-F1
#
_entry.id   AF-A0A0F9LN60-F1
#
_cell.length_a   1.000
_cell.length_b   1.000
_cell.length_c   1.000
_cell.angle_alpha   90.00
_cell.angle_beta   90.00
_cell.angle_gamma   90.00
#
_symmetry.space_group_name_H-M   'P 1'
#
loop_
_entity.id
_entity.type
_entity.pdbx_description
1 polymer ?
#
loop_
_entity_poly.entity_id
_entity_poly.type
_entity_poly.pdbx_seq_one_letter_code
_entity_poly.pdbx_strand_id
1 'polypeptide(L)'
;MDSKEDAVLARSRDKLKRDVETSVLKSADDILNIAEVAIGDPQRYRAFRSKVLRSANDAVREIKKTIDMNYQVLFVPTNEDIIQVRRPSISDRQV
;
A
#
# COMPACT_ATOMS: atom_id res chain seq x y z
N MET A 1 -27.16 -7.85 -11.54
CA MET A 1 -26.71 -6.68 -12.33
C MET A 1 -25.47 -6.08 -11.64
N ASP A 2 -24.58 -6.94 -11.09
CA ASP A 2 -23.69 -6.59 -9.97
C ASP A 2 -22.18 -6.60 -10.32
N SER A 3 -21.83 -7.04 -11.53
CA SER A 3 -20.44 -7.32 -11.92
C SER A 3 -19.49 -6.11 -11.88
N LYS A 4 -20.01 -4.88 -12.09
CA LYS A 4 -19.15 -3.68 -12.13
C LYS A 4 -18.82 -3.16 -10.75
N GLU A 5 -19.78 -3.18 -9.83
CA GLU A 5 -19.59 -2.71 -8.45
C GLU A 5 -18.72 -3.70 -7.68
N ASP A 6 -18.96 -5.00 -7.83
CA ASP A 6 -18.13 -6.05 -7.25
C ASP A 6 -16.67 -5.95 -7.72
N ALA A 7 -16.45 -5.65 -9.00
CA ALA A 7 -15.10 -5.46 -9.54
C ALA A 7 -14.40 -4.20 -8.97
N VAL A 8 -15.16 -3.13 -8.71
CA VAL A 8 -14.61 -1.91 -8.08
C VAL A 8 -14.24 -2.16 -6.62
N LEU A 9 -15.11 -2.87 -5.87
CA LEU A 9 -14.85 -3.24 -4.49
C LEU A 9 -13.66 -4.19 -4.37
N ALA A 10 -13.54 -5.17 -5.28
CA ALA A 10 -12.38 -6.06 -5.33
C ALA A 10 -11.07 -5.28 -5.55
N ARG A 11 -11.03 -4.39 -6.55
CA ARG A 11 -9.85 -3.54 -6.81
C ARG A 11 -9.49 -2.64 -5.64
N SER A 12 -10.49 -2.05 -5.00
CA SER A 12 -10.30 -1.16 -3.85
C SER A 12 -9.73 -1.92 -2.65
N ARG A 13 -10.23 -3.14 -2.42
CA ARG A 13 -9.73 -4.04 -1.38
C ARG A 13 -8.30 -4.47 -1.65
N ASP A 14 -7.98 -4.87 -2.88
CA ASP A 14 -6.62 -5.27 -3.27
C ASP A 14 -5.62 -4.12 -3.11
N LYS A 15 -6.05 -2.89 -3.43
CA LYS A 15 -5.23 -1.70 -3.16
C LYS A 15 -4.94 -1.57 -1.66
N LEU A 16 -5.95 -1.60 -0.81
CA LEU A 16 -5.76 -1.51 0.64
C LEU A 16 -4.83 -2.60 1.18
N LYS A 17 -4.96 -3.85 0.70
CA LYS A 17 -4.09 -4.96 1.10
C LYS A 17 -2.61 -4.69 0.77
N ARG A 18 -2.32 -4.09 -0.39
CA ARG A 18 -0.95 -3.72 -0.80
C ARG A 18 -0.41 -2.56 0.04
N ASP A 19 -1.25 -1.56 0.32
CA ASP A 19 -0.87 -0.40 1.12
C ASP A 19 -0.53 -0.81 2.56
N VAL A 20 -1.35 -1.68 3.15
CA VAL A 20 -1.09 -2.26 4.48
C VAL A 20 0.18 -3.10 4.49
N GLU A 21 0.36 -3.99 3.51
CA GLU A 21 1.58 -4.80 3.40
C GLU A 21 2.83 -3.93 3.33
N THR A 22 2.80 -2.89 2.51
CA THR A 22 3.89 -1.92 2.39
C THR A 22 4.17 -1.22 3.72
N SER A 23 3.13 -0.78 4.43
CA SER A 23 3.25 -0.11 5.72
C SER A 23 3.81 -1.02 6.82
N VAL A 24 3.36 -2.28 6.89
CA VAL A 24 3.85 -3.26 7.86
C VAL A 24 5.31 -3.61 7.59
N LEU A 25 5.67 -3.87 6.33
CA LEU A 25 7.05 -4.18 5.96
C LEU A 25 8.00 -3.01 6.21
N LYS A 26 7.56 -1.78 5.94
CA LYS A 26 8.33 -0.57 6.28
C LYS A 26 8.57 -0.46 7.78
N SER A 27 7.52 -0.68 8.59
CA SER A 27 7.66 -0.65 10.06
C SER A 27 8.62 -1.73 10.56
N ALA A 28 8.58 -2.92 9.96
CA ALA A 28 9.52 -3.99 10.27
C ALA A 28 10.96 -3.60 9.92
N ASP A 29 11.18 -2.95 8.78
CA ASP A 29 12.49 -2.45 8.37
C ASP A 29 13.03 -1.39 9.33
N ASP A 30 12.20 -0.41 9.72
CA ASP A 30 12.56 0.62 10.70
C ASP A 30 12.99 0.00 12.05
N ILE A 31 12.26 -1.03 12.52
CA ILE A 31 12.61 -1.79 13.73
C ILE A 31 13.97 -2.48 13.57
N LEU A 32 14.23 -3.11 12.42
CA LEU A 32 15.48 -3.81 12.17
C LEU A 32 16.67 -2.86 12.12
N ASN A 33 16.51 -1.70 11.45
CA ASN A 33 17.55 -0.68 11.36
C ASN A 33 17.96 -0.18 12.76
N ILE A 34 16.99 0.10 13.64
CA ILE A 34 17.27 0.51 15.02
C ILE A 34 17.91 -0.64 15.82
N ALA A 35 17.39 -1.85 15.68
CA ALA A 35 17.85 -3.01 16.42
C ALA A 35 19.27 -3.46 16.02
N GLU A 36 19.67 -3.27 14.77
CA GLU A 36 21.02 -3.58 14.30
C GLU A 36 22.08 -2.79 15.08
N VAL A 37 21.84 -1.49 15.24
CA VAL A 37 22.71 -0.59 16.01
C VAL A 37 22.63 -0.91 17.51
N ALA A 38 21.43 -1.15 18.04
CA ALA A 38 21.23 -1.39 19.47
C ALA A 38 21.79 -2.74 19.96
N ILE A 39 21.67 -3.80 19.16
CA ILE A 39 22.15 -5.13 19.54
C ILE A 39 23.67 -5.23 19.39
N GLY A 40 24.24 -4.71 18.30
CA GLY A 40 25.69 -4.67 18.02
C GLY A 40 26.36 -6.04 17.81
N ASP A 41 25.82 -7.13 18.35
CA ASP A 41 26.26 -8.52 18.14
C ASP A 41 25.55 -9.12 16.91
N PRO A 42 26.29 -9.43 15.82
CA PRO A 42 25.73 -9.97 14.59
C PRO A 42 24.98 -11.30 14.76
N GLN A 43 25.39 -12.16 15.69
CA GLN A 43 24.75 -13.47 15.88
C GLN A 43 23.38 -13.33 16.55
N ARG A 44 23.29 -12.47 17.58
CA ARG A 44 22.02 -12.13 18.23
C ARG A 44 21.09 -11.36 17.31
N TYR A 45 21.64 -10.41 16.54
CA TYR A 45 20.87 -9.64 15.57
C TYR A 45 20.26 -10.54 14.49
N ARG A 46 21.02 -11.51 13.96
CA ARG A 46 20.49 -12.45 12.95
C ARG A 46 19.27 -13.21 13.45
N ALA A 47 19.32 -13.74 14.67
CA ALA A 47 18.20 -14.45 15.27
C ALA A 47 17.00 -13.54 15.53
N PHE A 48 17.23 -12.32 16.00
CA PHE A 48 16.19 -11.30 16.19
C PHE A 48 15.53 -10.91 14.87
N ARG A 49 16.34 -10.62 13.84
CA ARG A 49 15.89 -10.26 12.50
C ARG A 49 14.94 -11.29 11.92
N SER A 50 15.29 -12.57 12.02
CA SER A 50 14.40 -13.65 11.56
C SER A 50 13.06 -13.70 12.31
N LYS A 51 13.04 -13.37 13.61
CA LYS A 51 11.77 -13.31 14.38
C LYS A 51 10.90 -12.15 13.91
N VAL A 52 11.47 -10.95 13.77
CA VAL A 52 10.75 -9.75 13.30
C VAL A 52 10.13 -9.98 11.93
N LEU A 53 10.89 -10.52 10.97
CA LEU A 53 10.37 -10.79 9.63
C LEU A 53 9.24 -11.82 9.62
N ARG A 54 9.32 -12.87 10.46
CA ARG A 54 8.22 -13.83 10.60
C ARG A 54 6.98 -13.17 11.19
N SER A 55 7.12 -12.41 12.27
CA SER A 55 6.00 -11.69 12.89
C SER A 55 5.35 -10.67 11.95
N ALA A 56 6.15 -9.95 11.14
CA ALA A 56 5.65 -9.03 10.13
C ALA A 56 4.81 -9.76 9.06
N ASN A 57 5.32 -10.89 8.54
CA ASN A 57 4.59 -11.69 7.56
C ASN A 57 3.29 -12.28 8.14
N ASP A 58 3.32 -12.75 9.39
CA ASP A 58 2.13 -13.25 10.07
C ASP A 58 1.09 -12.14 10.27
N ALA A 59 1.52 -10.93 10.64
CA ALA A 59 0.65 -9.77 10.77
C ALA A 59 0.00 -9.38 9.42
N VAL A 60 0.78 -9.34 8.33
CA VAL A 60 0.26 -9.07 6.98
C VAL A 60 -0.81 -10.11 6.60
N ARG A 61 -0.56 -11.40 6.87
CA ARG A 61 -1.54 -12.46 6.58
C ARG A 61 -2.84 -12.27 7.35
N GLU A 62 -2.76 -11.98 8.65
CA GLU A 62 -3.95 -11.83 9.49
C GLU A 62 -4.76 -10.57 9.14
N ILE A 63 -4.08 -9.45 8.84
CA ILE A 63 -4.78 -8.23 8.43
C ILE A 63 -5.46 -8.44 7.07
N LYS A 64 -4.78 -9.04 6.09
CA LYS A 64 -5.39 -9.35 4.78
C LYS A 64 -6.63 -10.23 4.92
N LYS A 65 -6.56 -11.27 5.76
CA LYS A 65 -7.69 -12.15 6.07
C LYS A 65 -8.85 -11.38 6.72
N THR A 66 -8.54 -10.53 7.69
CA THR A 66 -9.54 -9.70 8.39
C THR A 66 -10.24 -8.75 7.41
N ILE A 67 -9.49 -8.12 6.49
CA ILE A 67 -10.04 -7.28 5.42
C ILE A 67 -11.02 -8.06 4.55
N ASP A 68 -10.67 -9.29 4.16
CA ASP A 68 -11.53 -10.12 3.32
C ASP A 68 -12.82 -10.56 4.00
N MET A 69 -12.75 -10.90 5.29
CA MET A 69 -13.89 -11.44 6.03
C MET A 69 -14.86 -10.36 6.50
N ASN A 70 -14.35 -9.20 6.90
CA ASN A 70 -15.11 -8.26 7.73
C ASN A 70 -15.41 -6.92 7.05
N TYR A 71 -14.83 -6.64 5.87
CA TYR A 71 -14.90 -5.30 5.28
C TYR A 71 -15.28 -5.28 3.79
N GLN A 72 -16.19 -4.37 3.46
CA GLN A 72 -16.36 -3.86 2.10
C GLN A 72 -15.60 -2.54 1.98
N VAL A 73 -14.66 -2.48 1.03
CA VAL A 73 -13.75 -1.35 0.87
C VAL A 73 -14.03 -0.70 -0.47
N LEU A 74 -14.30 0.60 -0.45
CA LEU A 74 -14.42 1.43 -1.65
C LEU A 74 -13.36 2.52 -1.59
N PHE A 75 -12.45 2.53 -2.56
CA PHE A 75 -11.49 3.62 -2.69
C PHE A 75 -12.19 4.81 -3.31
N VAL A 76 -12.38 5.88 -2.52
CA VAL A 76 -12.88 7.16 -3.01
C VAL A 76 -11.67 8.03 -3.36
N PRO A 77 -11.43 8.33 -4.65
CA PRO A 77 -10.39 9.27 -5.03
C PRO A 77 -10.69 10.62 -4.39
N THR A 78 -9.71 11.23 -3.76
CA THR A 78 -9.79 12.65 -3.38
C THR A 78 -9.94 13.46 -4.67
N ASN A 79 -10.90 14.38 -4.73
CA ASN A 79 -11.09 15.27 -5.88
C ASN A 79 -9.85 16.17 -6.01
N GLU A 80 -8.85 15.75 -6.79
CA GLU A 80 -7.81 16.64 -7.27
C GLU A 80 -8.32 17.39 -8.51
N ASP A 81 -8.11 18.70 -8.56
CA ASP A 81 -8.47 19.54 -9.70
C ASP A 81 -7.68 19.11 -10.95
N ILE A 82 -8.38 18.57 -11.95
CA ILE A 82 -7.79 18.24 -13.24
C ILE A 82 -7.63 19.53 -14.04
N ILE A 83 -6.43 20.13 -14.03
CA ILE A 83 -6.10 21.27 -14.90
C ILE A 83 -5.92 20.76 -16.33
N GLN A 84 -6.96 20.88 -17.14
CA GLN A 84 -6.91 20.51 -18.55
C GLN A 84 -6.36 21.68 -19.38
N VAL A 85 -5.08 21.62 -19.78
CA VAL A 85 -4.46 22.64 -20.64
C VAL A 85 -5.04 22.53 -22.06
N ARG A 86 -5.97 23.41 -22.41
CA ARG A 86 -6.39 23.59 -23.82
C ARG A 86 -5.26 24.28 -24.58
N ARG A 87 -4.71 23.61 -25.60
CA ARG A 87 -3.84 24.29 -26.57
C ARG A 87 -4.67 25.36 -27.28
N PRO A 88 -4.24 26.62 -27.33
CA PRO A 88 -4.94 27.64 -28.09
C PRO A 88 -4.97 27.21 -29.56
N SER A 89 -6.16 27.23 -30.17
CA SER A 89 -6.31 27.05 -31.60
C SER A 89 -5.58 28.19 -32.29
N ILE A 90 -4.43 27.92 -32.89
CA ILE A 90 -3.79 28.85 -33.80
C ILE A 90 -4.74 28.94 -34.99
N SER A 91 -5.51 30.02 -35.06
CA SER A 91 -6.28 30.34 -36.26
C SER A 91 -5.30 30.71 -37.34
N ASP A 92 -5.18 29.88 -38.38
CA ASP A 92 -4.46 30.26 -39.59
C ASP A 92 -5.10 31.53 -40.16
N ARG A 93 -4.39 32.65 -40.02
CA ARG A 93 -4.73 33.87 -40.75
C ARG A 93 -4.57 33.55 -42.23
N GLN A 94 -5.68 33.42 -42.95
CA GLN A 94 -5.69 33.40 -44.40
C GLN A 94 -5.01 34.67 -44.91
N VAL A 95 -3.93 34.49 -45.66
CA VAL A 95 -3.27 35.51 -46.49
C VAL A 95 -3.87 35.44 -47.87
#